data_AF-Q45RT3-F1
#
_entry.id   AF-Q45RT3-F1
#
_cell.length_a   1.000
_cell.length_b   1.000
_cell.length_c   1.000
_cell.angle_alpha   90.00
_cell.angle_beta   90.00
_cell.angle_gamma   90.00
#
_symmetry.space_group_name_H-M   'P 1'
#
loop_
_entity.id
_entity.type
_entity.pdbx_description
1 polymer ?
#
loop_
_entity_poly.entity_id
_entity_poly.type
_entity_poly.pdbx_seq_one_letter_code
_entity_poly.pdbx_strand_id
1 'polypeptide(L)'
;GHVDVALPCATQNEVSGAEAEHLVANGVKYVAEGSNMGSTQEAIDIFEGARLKTASATAPAVWYAPGKAANMGGVAVSGLEMAQNSSRVQWTRETVDAELKKIMTTCFDDCVATAQEYSNE
;
A
#
# COMPACT_ATOMS: atom_id res chain seq x y z
N GLY A 1 9.36 -16.07 11.48
CA GLY A 1 10.65 -15.35 11.58
C GLY A 1 10.35 -13.87 11.58
N HIS A 2 11.21 -13.05 12.18
CA HIS A 2 10.99 -11.60 12.23
C HIS A 2 10.96 -11.00 10.82
N VAL A 3 9.98 -10.13 10.55
CA VAL A 3 9.80 -9.42 9.28
C VAL A 3 9.38 -7.99 9.57
N ASP A 4 9.98 -7.00 8.88
CA ASP A 4 9.59 -5.60 9.03
C ASP A 4 8.50 -5.18 8.02
N VAL A 5 8.47 -5.81 6.85
CA VAL A 5 7.56 -5.48 5.73
C VAL A 5 6.95 -6.76 5.15
N ALA A 6 5.64 -6.73 4.87
CA ALA A 6 4.92 -7.76 4.14
C ALA A 6 4.24 -7.18 2.88
N LEU A 7 4.46 -7.84 1.74
CA LEU A 7 3.93 -7.42 0.44
C LEU A 7 3.16 -8.58 -0.21
N PRO A 8 1.88 -8.80 0.14
CA PRO A 8 1.04 -9.80 -0.53
C PRO A 8 0.81 -9.40 -1.99
N CYS A 9 1.23 -10.27 -2.92
CA CYS A 9 1.35 -9.96 -4.34
C CYS A 9 0.92 -11.13 -5.24
N ALA A 10 0.31 -12.18 -4.69
CA ALA A 10 -0.08 -13.37 -5.44
C ALA A 10 -1.53 -13.28 -5.92
N THR A 11 -2.49 -13.27 -5.00
CA THR A 11 -3.92 -13.41 -5.31
C THR A 11 -4.79 -12.74 -4.27
N GLN A 12 -6.07 -12.57 -4.58
CA GLN A 12 -7.08 -12.11 -3.63
C GLN A 12 -7.15 -13.03 -2.40
N ASN A 13 -7.36 -12.45 -1.21
CA ASN A 13 -7.51 -13.15 0.07
C ASN A 13 -6.35 -14.12 0.41
N GLU A 14 -5.12 -13.78 0.01
CA GLU A 14 -3.93 -14.59 0.33
C GLU A 14 -3.43 -14.41 1.77
N VAL A 15 -3.83 -13.34 2.47
CA VAL A 15 -3.53 -13.10 3.88
C VAL A 15 -4.81 -13.18 4.72
N SER A 16 -4.93 -14.24 5.50
CA SER A 16 -5.99 -14.46 6.47
C SER A 16 -5.74 -13.73 7.80
N GLY A 17 -6.76 -13.67 8.66
CA GLY A 17 -6.61 -13.11 10.01
C GLY A 17 -5.55 -13.82 10.85
N ALA A 18 -5.45 -15.16 10.78
CA ALA A 18 -4.42 -15.90 11.51
C ALA A 18 -3.00 -15.52 11.05
N GLU A 19 -2.80 -15.35 9.75
CA GLU A 19 -1.52 -14.89 9.20
C GLU A 19 -1.23 -13.44 9.61
N ALA A 20 -2.24 -12.57 9.65
CA ALA A 20 -2.10 -11.20 10.14
C ALA A 20 -1.66 -11.15 11.61
N GLU A 21 -2.27 -11.94 12.51
CA GLU A 21 -1.82 -12.03 13.91
C GLU A 21 -0.36 -12.48 14.00
N HIS A 22 0.02 -13.48 13.20
CA HIS A 22 1.39 -13.94 13.14
C HIS A 22 2.35 -12.86 12.63
N LEU A 23 1.98 -12.08 11.61
CA LEU A 23 2.80 -10.99 11.09
C LEU A 23 3.01 -9.90 12.15
N VAL A 24 1.94 -9.48 12.83
CA VAL A 24 2.01 -8.51 13.93
C VAL A 24 2.90 -9.02 15.07
N ALA A 25 2.72 -10.28 15.48
CA ALA A 25 3.54 -10.90 16.53
C ALA A 25 5.03 -11.03 16.14
N ASN A 26 5.34 -11.11 14.84
CA ASN A 26 6.70 -11.17 14.31
C ASN A 26 7.30 -9.79 13.98
N GLY A 27 6.65 -8.70 14.38
CA GLY A 27 7.23 -7.35 14.30
C GLY A 27 7.01 -6.62 12.97
N VAL A 28 6.04 -7.05 12.15
CA VAL A 28 5.71 -6.33 10.91
C VAL A 28 5.32 -4.89 11.24
N LYS A 29 5.80 -3.95 10.42
CA LYS A 29 5.49 -2.52 10.55
C LYS A 29 4.71 -2.00 9.35
N TYR A 30 5.00 -2.56 8.17
CA TYR A 30 4.37 -2.12 6.92
C TYR A 30 3.79 -3.31 6.18
N VAL A 31 2.51 -3.23 5.86
CA VAL A 31 1.81 -4.19 5.02
C VAL A 31 1.25 -3.40 3.83
N ALA A 32 1.59 -3.77 2.61
CA ALA A 32 1.10 -3.09 1.41
C ALA A 32 0.71 -4.10 0.33
N GLU A 33 -0.53 -4.02 -0.15
CA GLU A 33 -1.03 -5.01 -1.11
C GLU A 33 -0.53 -4.71 -2.53
N GLY A 34 0.22 -5.65 -3.11
CA GLY A 34 0.48 -5.70 -4.54
C GLY A 34 -0.64 -6.41 -5.31
N SER A 35 -1.24 -7.45 -4.71
CA SER A 35 -2.43 -8.11 -5.26
C SER A 35 -3.69 -7.26 -5.05
N ASN A 36 -4.73 -7.53 -5.83
CA ASN A 36 -6.01 -6.85 -5.65
C ASN A 36 -6.80 -7.53 -4.52
N MET A 37 -7.02 -6.81 -3.42
CA MET A 37 -7.72 -7.31 -2.22
C MET A 37 -7.00 -8.55 -1.65
N GLY A 38 -5.69 -8.41 -1.39
CA GLY A 38 -4.81 -9.49 -0.94
C GLY A 38 -5.08 -9.96 0.49
N SER A 39 -5.60 -9.08 1.33
CA SER A 39 -5.89 -9.36 2.74
C SER A 39 -7.40 -9.57 2.93
N THR A 40 -7.78 -10.57 3.74
CA THR A 40 -9.18 -10.72 4.14
C THR A 40 -9.61 -9.57 5.05
N GLN A 41 -10.91 -9.37 5.21
CA GLN A 41 -11.42 -8.32 6.11
C GLN A 41 -10.89 -8.51 7.55
N GLU A 42 -10.80 -9.75 8.01
CA GLU A 42 -10.26 -10.06 9.34
C GLU A 42 -8.79 -9.62 9.47
N ALA A 43 -7.98 -9.83 8.42
CA ALA A 43 -6.58 -9.37 8.42
C ALA A 43 -6.50 -7.84 8.47
N ILE A 44 -7.34 -7.14 7.71
CA ILE A 44 -7.42 -5.68 7.70
C ILE A 44 -7.80 -5.16 9.09
N ASP A 45 -8.82 -5.75 9.72
CA ASP A 45 -9.28 -5.38 11.06
C ASP A 45 -8.18 -5.57 12.12
N ILE A 46 -7.36 -6.61 11.98
CA ILE A 46 -6.21 -6.86 12.87
C ILE A 46 -5.12 -5.82 12.68
N PHE A 47 -4.75 -5.48 11.44
CA PHE A 47 -3.73 -4.47 11.16
C PHE A 47 -4.16 -3.09 11.65
N GLU A 48 -5.39 -2.66 11.34
CA GLU A 48 -5.94 -1.39 11.83
C GLU A 48 -6.13 -1.39 13.34
N GLY A 49 -6.59 -2.50 13.92
CA GLY A 49 -6.66 -2.66 15.37
C GLY A 49 -5.28 -2.54 16.04
N ALA A 50 -4.21 -3.03 15.42
CA ALA A 50 -2.84 -2.86 15.90
C ALA A 50 -2.36 -1.40 15.76
N ARG A 51 -2.68 -0.72 14.65
CA ARG A 51 -2.42 0.71 14.44
C ARG A 51 -3.06 1.58 15.53
N LEU A 52 -4.36 1.39 15.78
CA LEU A 52 -5.11 2.16 16.77
C LEU A 52 -4.60 1.95 18.21
N LYS A 53 -4.18 0.74 18.56
CA LYS A 53 -3.60 0.43 19.87
C LYS A 53 -2.26 1.13 20.12
N THR A 54 -1.55 1.50 19.05
CA THR A 54 -0.21 2.10 19.12
C THR A 54 -0.21 3.62 18.98
N ALA A 55 -1.35 4.23 18.67
CA ALA A 55 -1.53 5.68 18.56
C ALA A 55 -1.14 6.48 19.83
N SER A 56 -1.00 5.82 20.99
CA SER A 56 -0.61 6.44 22.27
C SER A 56 0.65 5.82 22.91
N ALA A 57 1.39 4.92 22.23
CA ALA A 57 2.42 4.09 22.87
C ALA A 57 3.77 4.11 22.13
N THR A 58 4.84 3.75 22.86
CA THR A 58 6.24 3.61 22.40
C THR A 58 6.49 2.36 21.53
N ALA A 59 5.45 1.64 21.12
CA ALA A 59 5.54 0.42 20.33
C ALA A 59 5.38 0.72 18.83
N PRO A 60 6.01 -0.05 17.93
CA PRO A 60 5.90 0.20 16.50
C PRO A 60 4.46 -0.02 16.01
N ALA A 61 3.89 0.99 15.37
CA ALA A 61 2.59 0.90 14.73
C ALA A 61 2.67 0.03 13.47
N VAL A 62 1.64 -0.79 13.26
CA VAL A 62 1.44 -1.52 12.02
C VAL A 62 0.68 -0.59 11.08
N TRP A 63 1.21 -0.35 9.89
CA TRP A 63 0.58 0.45 8.86
C TRP A 63 0.18 -0.44 7.69
N TYR A 64 -1.11 -0.42 7.36
CA TYR A 64 -1.69 -1.15 6.25
C TYR A 64 -2.02 -0.20 5.10
N ALA A 65 -1.43 -0.46 3.93
CA ALA A 65 -1.70 0.27 2.69
C ALA A 65 -2.57 -0.61 1.76
N PRO A 66 -3.81 -0.20 1.44
CA PRO A 66 -4.71 -0.99 0.62
C PRO A 66 -4.26 -1.03 -0.84
N GLY A 67 -4.62 -2.10 -1.57
CA GLY A 67 -4.21 -2.30 -2.96
C GLY A 67 -4.52 -1.13 -3.88
N LYS A 68 -5.69 -0.49 -3.73
CA LYS A 68 -6.10 0.69 -4.53
C LYS A 68 -5.07 1.83 -4.55
N ALA A 69 -4.23 1.95 -3.52
CA ALA A 69 -3.16 2.92 -3.43
C ALA A 69 -1.80 2.25 -3.71
N ALA A 70 -1.49 1.14 -3.05
CA ALA A 70 -0.18 0.51 -3.12
C ALA A 70 0.16 -0.10 -4.50
N ASN A 71 -0.82 -0.67 -5.20
CA ASN A 71 -0.60 -1.36 -6.49
C ASN A 71 -0.97 -0.55 -7.74
N MET A 72 -1.42 0.70 -7.56
CA MET A 72 -1.94 1.52 -8.67
C MET A 72 -0.89 1.88 -9.72
N GLY A 73 0.41 1.70 -9.42
CA GLY A 73 1.51 2.00 -10.32
C GLY A 73 1.39 1.31 -11.69
N GLY A 74 0.84 0.09 -11.75
CA GLY A 74 0.58 -0.59 -13.02
C GLY A 74 -0.41 0.17 -13.91
N VAL A 75 -1.54 0.57 -13.33
CA VAL A 75 -2.57 1.36 -14.03
C VAL A 75 -2.04 2.76 -14.40
N ALA A 76 -1.26 3.38 -13.52
CA ALA A 76 -0.63 4.66 -13.78
C ALA A 76 0.28 4.60 -15.02
N VAL A 77 1.15 3.59 -15.12
CA VAL A 77 2.02 3.41 -16.28
C VAL A 77 1.23 3.11 -17.56
N SER A 78 0.11 2.37 -17.49
CA SER A 78 -0.81 2.25 -18.62
C SER A 78 -1.40 3.60 -19.05
N GLY A 79 -1.68 4.50 -18.11
CA GLY A 79 -2.04 5.90 -18.39
C GLY A 79 -0.94 6.66 -19.13
N LEU A 80 0.31 6.50 -18.70
CA LEU A 80 1.48 7.09 -19.37
C LEU A 80 1.69 6.51 -20.78
N GLU A 81 1.44 5.22 -20.97
CA GLU A 81 1.47 4.58 -22.29
C GLU A 81 0.42 5.18 -23.23
N MET A 82 -0.82 5.38 -22.76
CA MET A 82 -1.85 6.05 -23.53
C MET A 82 -1.46 7.48 -23.90
N ALA A 83 -0.86 8.23 -22.96
CA ALA A 83 -0.38 9.59 -23.23
C ALA A 83 0.72 9.63 -24.30
N GLN A 84 1.68 8.71 -24.25
CA GLN A 84 2.72 8.52 -25.27
C GLN A 84 2.11 8.17 -26.63
N ASN A 85 1.14 7.26 -26.67
CA ASN A 85 0.44 6.87 -27.89
C ASN A 85 -0.31 8.05 -28.54
N SER A 86 -1.02 8.85 -27.74
CA SER A 86 -1.74 10.04 -28.24
C SER A 86 -0.80 11.14 -28.73
N SER A 87 0.35 11.30 -28.08
CA SER A 87 1.37 12.30 -28.46
C SER A 87 2.35 11.80 -29.52
N ARG A 88 2.31 10.51 -29.87
CA ARG A 88 3.19 9.83 -30.85
C ARG A 88 4.68 9.99 -30.52
N VAL A 89 5.01 10.05 -29.24
CA VAL A 89 6.39 10.07 -28.76
C VAL A 89 6.64 8.88 -27.86
N GLN A 90 7.89 8.43 -27.83
CA GLN A 90 8.35 7.43 -26.88
C GLN A 90 9.23 8.12 -25.85
N TRP A 91 8.92 7.92 -24.58
CA TRP A 91 9.73 8.44 -23.49
C TRP A 91 10.81 7.44 -23.10
N THR A 92 11.87 7.94 -22.47
CA THR A 92 12.90 7.05 -21.92
C THR A 92 12.38 6.38 -20.65
N ARG A 93 13.05 5.29 -20.25
CA ARG A 93 12.76 4.59 -19.00
C ARG A 93 12.82 5.53 -17.80
N GLU A 94 13.80 6.43 -17.78
CA GLU A 94 14.05 7.38 -16.69
C GLU A 94 12.89 8.38 -16.56
N THR A 95 12.35 8.85 -17.69
CA THR A 95 11.18 9.74 -17.68
C THR A 95 9.94 9.03 -17.14
N VAL A 96 9.66 7.80 -17.59
CA VAL A 96 8.52 7.02 -17.10
C VAL A 96 8.66 6.70 -15.60
N ASP A 97 9.86 6.33 -15.16
CA ASP A 97 10.14 6.05 -13.75
C ASP A 97 10.01 7.30 -12.86
N ALA A 98 10.44 8.47 -13.35
CA ALA A 98 10.28 9.73 -12.63
C ALA A 98 8.80 10.11 -12.46
N GLU A 99 7.99 9.97 -13.51
CA GLU A 99 6.54 10.20 -13.43
C GLU A 99 5.85 9.18 -12.54
N LEU A 100 6.22 7.89 -12.62
CA LEU A 100 5.68 6.86 -11.74
C LEU A 100 5.97 7.17 -10.26
N LYS A 101 7.22 7.51 -9.92
CA LYS A 101 7.60 7.89 -8.55
C LYS A 101 6.76 9.06 -8.05
N LYS A 102 6.61 10.10 -8.88
CA LYS A 102 5.78 11.27 -8.57
C LYS A 102 4.33 10.88 -8.29
N ILE A 103 3.72 10.05 -9.15
CA ILE A 103 2.33 9.58 -8.99
C ILE A 103 2.17 8.81 -7.67
N MET A 104 3.09 7.89 -7.36
CA MET A 104 3.03 7.10 -6.12
C MET A 104 3.21 7.96 -4.87
N THR A 105 4.12 8.95 -4.91
CA THR A 105 4.29 9.92 -3.80
C THR A 105 3.03 10.77 -3.61
N THR A 106 2.47 11.33 -4.68
CA THR A 106 1.22 12.10 -4.60
C THR A 106 0.07 11.25 -4.07
N CYS A 107 -0.06 9.99 -4.50
CA CYS A 107 -1.09 9.10 -3.96
C CYS A 107 -0.93 8.86 -2.46
N PHE A 108 0.30 8.63 -1.98
CA PHE A 108 0.57 8.48 -0.56
C PHE A 108 0.21 9.75 0.23
N ASP A 109 0.67 10.90 -0.25
CA ASP A 109 0.40 12.20 0.39
C ASP A 109 -1.10 12.50 0.44
N ASP A 110 -1.82 12.23 -0.64
CA ASP A 110 -3.28 12.39 -0.72
C ASP A 110 -4.01 11.47 0.27
N CYS A 111 -3.58 10.21 0.38
CA CYS A 111 -4.16 9.27 1.35
C CYS A 111 -3.95 9.74 2.79
N VAL A 112 -2.73 10.17 3.15
CA VAL A 112 -2.39 10.64 4.49
C VAL A 112 -3.12 11.95 4.82
N ALA A 113 -3.11 12.92 3.91
CA ALA A 113 -3.79 14.19 4.11
C ALA A 113 -5.31 14.01 4.26
N THR A 114 -5.91 13.18 3.41
CA THR A 114 -7.35 12.86 3.52
C THR A 114 -7.64 12.11 4.82
N ALA A 115 -6.79 11.17 5.21
CA ALA A 115 -6.95 10.46 6.46
C ALA A 115 -6.91 11.43 7.65
N GLN A 116 -5.97 12.37 7.70
CA GLN A 116 -5.88 13.40 8.76
C GLN A 116 -7.06 14.37 8.79
N GLU A 117 -7.62 14.70 7.63
CA GLU A 117 -8.74 15.65 7.52
C GLU A 117 -10.09 15.00 7.92
N TYR A 118 -10.32 13.75 7.52
CA TYR A 118 -11.64 13.09 7.62
C TYR A 118 -11.71 11.96 8.63
N SER A 119 -10.58 11.42 9.08
CA SER A 119 -10.48 10.43 10.15
C SER A 119 -9.48 10.92 11.20
N ASN A 120 -9.63 10.51 12.46
CA ASN A 120 -8.67 10.90 13.50
C ASN A 120 -7.37 10.09 13.40
N GLU A 121 -6.83 9.96 12.19
CA GLU A 121 -5.55 9.33 11.87
C GLU A 121 -4.41 10.34 11.84
#